data_AF-A0A842NK47-F1
#
_entry.id   AF-A0A842NK47-F1
#
_cell.length_a   1.000
_cell.length_b   1.000
_cell.length_c   1.000
_cell.angle_alpha   90.00
_cell.angle_beta   90.00
_cell.angle_gamma   90.00
#
_symmetry.space_group_name_H-M   'P 1'
#
loop_
_entity.id
_entity.type
_entity.pdbx_description
1 polymer ?
#
loop_
_entity_poly.entity_id
_entity_poly.type
_entity_poly.pdbx_seq_one_letter_code
_entity_poly.pdbx_strand_id
1 'polypeptide(L)'
;MKIGVVGLGSVGSAVFKVMSQYHTMVGYDVDGRGAIKEVLDTEAALVCVPTNGTDTGELDMSAVDVVCNEFNGRRYEGIVVLKSTLHPGTMDRLEIDYPNLKLVYMPEFLREKDAE
;
A
#
# COMPACT_ATOMS: atom_id res chain seq x y z
N MET A 1 14.24 -5.52 -9.70
CA MET A 1 13.86 -5.26 -8.31
C MET A 1 12.76 -6.24 -7.91
N LYS A 2 12.70 -6.60 -6.64
CA LYS A 2 11.57 -7.33 -6.05
C LYS A 2 10.66 -6.33 -5.34
N ILE A 3 9.39 -6.27 -5.76
CA ILE A 3 8.42 -5.27 -5.30
C ILE A 3 7.18 -5.97 -4.76
N GLY A 4 6.72 -5.55 -3.59
CA GLY A 4 5.49 -6.02 -2.98
C GLY A 4 4.30 -5.12 -3.32
N VAL A 5 3.10 -5.71 -3.40
CA VAL A 5 1.82 -4.98 -3.45
C VAL A 5 0.95 -5.46 -2.29
N VAL A 6 0.42 -4.51 -1.50
CA VAL A 6 -0.51 -4.77 -0.40
C VAL A 6 -1.87 -4.22 -0.78
N GLY A 7 -2.90 -5.07 -0.80
CA GLY A 7 -4.21 -4.78 -1.35
C GLY A 7 -4.22 -5.08 -2.85
N LEU A 8 -4.96 -6.11 -3.24
CA LEU A 8 -5.12 -6.61 -4.62
C LEU A 8 -6.55 -6.35 -5.11
N GLY A 9 -7.06 -5.16 -4.82
CA GLY A 9 -8.26 -4.58 -5.45
C GLY A 9 -7.93 -4.00 -6.84
N SER A 10 -8.75 -3.06 -7.33
CA SER A 10 -8.60 -2.48 -8.67
C SER A 10 -7.23 -1.84 -8.91
N VAL A 11 -6.80 -0.94 -8.03
CA VAL A 11 -5.49 -0.26 -8.14
C VAL A 11 -4.33 -1.24 -7.99
N GLY A 12 -4.36 -2.08 -6.95
CA GLY A 12 -3.29 -3.03 -6.67
C GLY A 12 -3.09 -4.07 -7.77
N SER A 13 -4.19 -4.62 -8.29
CA SER A 13 -4.14 -5.60 -9.38
C SER A 13 -3.63 -4.98 -10.69
N ALA A 14 -4.07 -3.76 -11.02
CA ALA A 14 -3.59 -3.04 -12.19
C ALA A 14 -2.06 -2.81 -12.13
N VAL A 15 -1.58 -2.31 -10.98
CA VAL A 15 -0.15 -2.07 -10.77
C VAL A 15 0.65 -3.38 -10.78
N PHE A 16 0.14 -4.42 -10.12
CA PHE A 16 0.78 -5.74 -10.11
C PHE A 16 0.95 -6.27 -11.54
N LYS A 17 -0.11 -6.24 -12.36
CA LYS A 17 -0.10 -6.71 -13.75
C LYS A 17 0.91 -5.93 -14.61
N VAL A 18 0.91 -4.60 -14.53
CA VAL A 18 1.79 -3.76 -15.35
C VAL A 18 3.25 -3.91 -14.92
N MET A 19 3.54 -3.85 -13.62
CA MET A 19 4.92 -3.91 -13.12
C MET A 19 5.54 -5.31 -13.22
N SER A 20 4.74 -6.38 -13.25
CA SER A 20 5.21 -7.75 -13.47
C SER A 20 5.92 -7.95 -14.81
N GLN A 21 5.75 -7.03 -15.78
CA GLN A 21 6.47 -7.05 -17.05
C GLN A 21 7.95 -6.66 -16.91
N TYR A 22 8.31 -5.99 -15.82
CA TYR A 22 9.64 -5.38 -15.64
C TYR A 22 10.31 -5.77 -14.31
N HIS A 23 9.55 -6.28 -13.35
CA HIS A 23 10.01 -6.56 -11.99
C HIS A 23 9.46 -7.88 -11.44
N THR A 24 10.13 -8.42 -10.43
CA THR A 24 9.61 -9.55 -9.66
C THR A 24 8.58 -9.03 -8.67
N MET A 25 7.32 -9.41 -8.86
CA MET A 25 6.21 -8.93 -8.03
C MET A 25 5.77 -10.01 -7.04
N VAL A 26 5.45 -9.60 -5.81
CA VAL A 26 4.73 -10.41 -4.82
C VAL A 26 3.50 -9.64 -4.33
N GLY A 27 2.38 -10.31 -4.18
CA GLY A 27 1.11 -9.70 -3.81
C GLY A 27 0.62 -10.23 -2.48
N TYR A 28 -0.03 -9.38 -1.70
CA TYR A 28 -0.74 -9.78 -0.49
C TYR A 28 -2.07 -9.03 -0.39
N ASP A 29 -3.11 -9.76 0.00
CA ASP A 29 -4.41 -9.21 0.36
C ASP A 29 -4.92 -9.88 1.65
N VAL A 30 -5.73 -9.16 2.40
CA VAL A 30 -6.33 -9.62 3.66
C VAL A 30 -7.35 -10.74 3.43
N ASP A 31 -7.84 -10.92 2.20
CA ASP A 31 -8.75 -12.00 1.81
C ASP A 31 -8.10 -13.38 1.64
N GLY A 32 -6.80 -13.51 1.94
CA GLY A 32 -6.05 -14.76 1.91
C GLY A 32 -5.22 -14.97 0.64
N ARG A 33 -5.22 -14.00 -0.30
CA ARG A 33 -4.29 -14.01 -1.43
C ARG A 33 -2.88 -13.63 -0.98
N GLY A 34 -1.92 -14.50 -1.27
CA GLY A 34 -0.49 -14.28 -0.98
C GLY A 34 -0.17 -14.23 0.51
N ALA A 35 1.03 -13.74 0.86
CA ALA A 35 1.50 -13.68 2.23
C ALA A 35 2.26 -12.38 2.50
N ILE A 36 1.86 -11.66 3.56
CA ILE A 36 2.53 -10.41 3.97
C ILE A 36 4.04 -10.62 4.21
N LYS A 37 4.45 -11.81 4.65
CA LYS A 37 5.86 -12.15 4.84
C LYS A 37 6.67 -12.03 3.56
N GLU A 38 6.11 -12.41 2.42
CA GLU A 38 6.81 -12.31 1.13
C GLU A 38 7.01 -10.86 0.70
N VAL A 39 6.06 -9.98 1.05
CA VAL A 39 6.14 -8.52 0.85
C VAL A 39 7.25 -7.91 1.70
N LEU A 40 7.48 -8.39 2.91
CA LEU A 40 8.55 -7.87 3.77
C LEU A 40 9.96 -8.16 3.22
N ASP A 41 10.09 -9.21 2.41
CA ASP A 41 11.34 -9.58 1.73
C ASP A 41 11.51 -8.84 0.38
N THR A 42 11.01 -7.60 0.27
CA THR A 42 11.03 -6.80 -0.98
C THR A 42 11.72 -5.46 -0.77
N GLU A 43 12.17 -4.83 -1.87
CA GLU A 43 12.88 -3.54 -1.84
C GLU A 43 11.91 -2.34 -1.70
N ALA A 44 10.67 -2.51 -2.16
CA ALA A 44 9.60 -1.54 -2.02
C ALA A 44 8.23 -2.24 -1.94
N ALA A 45 7.30 -1.66 -1.18
CA ALA A 45 5.94 -2.14 -1.02
C ALA A 45 4.94 -1.05 -1.43
N LEU A 46 4.13 -1.34 -2.43
CA LEU A 46 3.06 -0.49 -2.93
C LEU A 46 1.78 -0.80 -2.14
N VAL A 47 1.33 0.16 -1.35
CA VAL A 47 0.15 0.01 -0.48
C VAL A 47 -1.07 0.60 -1.20
N CYS A 48 -1.98 -0.30 -1.58
CA CYS A 48 -3.17 -0.06 -2.39
C CYS A 48 -4.43 -0.57 -1.64
N VAL A 49 -4.51 -0.29 -0.34
CA VAL A 49 -5.60 -0.73 0.54
C VAL A 49 -6.78 0.25 0.54
N PRO A 50 -7.99 -0.19 0.93
CA PRO A 50 -9.16 0.69 0.97
C PRO A 50 -8.98 1.88 1.90
N THR A 51 -9.51 3.03 1.47
CA THR A 51 -9.64 4.26 2.25
C THR A 51 -11.05 4.79 2.00
N ASN A 52 -12.04 4.07 2.51
CA ASN A 52 -13.43 4.29 2.16
C ASN A 52 -13.96 5.57 2.80
N GLY A 53 -14.88 6.26 2.11
CA GLY A 53 -15.62 7.37 2.71
C GLY A 53 -16.50 6.89 3.87
N THR A 54 -16.48 7.62 4.97
CA THR A 54 -17.37 7.41 6.12
C THR A 54 -18.65 8.22 5.97
N ASP A 55 -19.65 7.91 6.80
CA ASP A 55 -20.92 8.68 6.86
C ASP A 55 -20.71 10.16 7.24
N THR A 56 -19.56 10.50 7.84
CA THR A 56 -19.21 11.87 8.20
C THR A 56 -18.49 12.63 7.09
N GLY A 57 -18.26 12.01 5.93
CA GLY A 57 -17.53 12.60 4.81
C GLY A 57 -16.00 12.56 4.94
N GLU A 58 -15.49 11.80 5.92
CA GLU A 58 -14.06 11.57 6.10
C GLU A 58 -13.63 10.27 5.40
N LEU A 59 -12.33 10.01 5.30
CA LEU A 59 -11.79 8.74 4.82
C LEU A 59 -11.40 7.87 6.03
N ASP A 60 -11.82 6.62 6.01
CA ASP A 60 -11.36 5.61 6.96
C ASP A 60 -9.93 5.18 6.60
N MET A 61 -8.96 5.61 7.42
CA MET A 61 -7.53 5.31 7.24
C MET A 61 -7.09 4.01 7.92
N SER A 62 -8.00 3.28 8.58
CA SER A 62 -7.65 2.13 9.43
C SER A 62 -6.82 1.08 8.70
N ALA A 63 -7.12 0.80 7.42
CA ALA A 63 -6.36 -0.16 6.64
C ALA A 63 -4.92 0.29 6.36
N VAL A 64 -4.69 1.59 6.14
CA VAL A 64 -3.33 2.16 5.99
C VAL A 64 -2.57 2.05 7.31
N ASP A 65 -3.21 2.40 8.43
CA ASP A 65 -2.60 2.32 9.76
C ASP A 65 -2.22 0.88 10.12
N VAL A 66 -3.08 -0.10 9.81
CA VAL A 66 -2.78 -1.53 10.01
C VAL A 66 -1.54 -1.96 9.25
N VAL A 67 -1.41 -1.58 7.96
CA VAL A 67 -0.25 -1.94 7.14
C VAL A 67 1.02 -1.28 7.66
N CYS A 68 0.97 0.02 7.99
CA CYS A 68 2.12 0.73 8.55
C CYS A 68 2.55 0.14 9.90
N ASN A 69 1.61 -0.18 10.78
CA ASN A 69 1.91 -0.82 12.06
C ASN A 69 2.56 -2.21 11.87
N GLU A 70 2.05 -3.01 10.94
CA GLU A 70 2.61 -4.33 10.62
C GLU A 70 4.05 -4.21 10.07
N PHE A 71 4.27 -3.28 9.13
CA PHE A 71 5.60 -3.03 8.57
C PHE A 71 6.59 -2.50 9.60
N ASN A 72 6.17 -1.57 10.45
CA ASN A 72 7.01 -1.04 11.53
C ASN A 72 7.35 -2.12 12.55
N GLY A 73 6.36 -2.89 13.01
CA GLY A 73 6.53 -3.97 13.97
C GLY A 73 7.47 -5.07 13.48
N ARG A 74 7.50 -5.30 12.16
CA ARG A 74 8.40 -6.27 11.51
C ARG A 74 9.68 -5.66 10.96
N ARG A 75 9.92 -4.36 11.21
CA ARG A 75 11.12 -3.63 10.80
C ARG A 75 11.38 -3.73 9.30
N TYR A 76 10.33 -3.52 8.50
CA TYR A 76 10.47 -3.48 7.05
C TYR A 76 11.46 -2.37 6.64
N GLU A 77 12.53 -2.74 5.93
CA GLU A 77 13.61 -1.81 5.56
C GLU A 77 13.42 -1.18 4.18
N GLY A 78 12.48 -1.71 3.38
CA GLY A 78 12.15 -1.23 2.05
C GLY A 78 11.37 0.08 2.07
N ILE A 79 11.11 0.62 0.88
CA ILE A 79 10.32 1.85 0.72
C ILE A 79 8.83 1.51 0.76
N VAL A 80 8.08 2.19 1.61
CA VAL A 80 6.62 2.06 1.70
C VAL A 80 5.99 3.15 0.84
N VAL A 81 5.45 2.74 -0.31
CA VAL A 81 4.84 3.65 -1.28
C VAL A 81 3.33 3.60 -1.12
N LEU A 82 2.77 4.63 -0.49
CA LEU A 82 1.32 4.75 -0.31
C LEU A 82 0.69 5.24 -1.61
N LYS A 83 -0.17 4.39 -2.19
CA LYS A 83 -0.97 4.73 -3.38
C LYS A 83 -2.43 5.00 -3.07
N SER A 84 -2.95 4.44 -1.98
CA SER A 84 -4.30 4.73 -1.48
C SER A 84 -4.52 6.23 -1.34
N THR A 85 -5.73 6.71 -1.63
CA THR A 85 -6.10 8.11 -1.42
C THR A 85 -5.97 8.46 0.05
N LEU A 86 -5.25 9.53 0.37
CA LEU A 86 -5.02 9.96 1.74
C LEU A 86 -5.66 11.33 1.98
N HIS A 87 -6.01 11.57 3.24
CA HIS A 87 -6.37 12.89 3.74
C HIS A 87 -5.12 13.75 3.85
N PRO A 88 -5.19 15.05 3.54
CA PRO A 88 -4.09 15.97 3.83
C PRO A 88 -3.62 15.86 5.29
N GLY A 89 -2.30 15.87 5.51
CA GLY A 89 -1.70 15.69 6.83
C GLY A 89 -1.55 14.23 7.29
N THR A 90 -2.10 13.25 6.55
CA THR A 90 -1.91 11.82 6.89
C THR A 90 -0.44 11.42 6.83
N MET A 91 0.30 11.89 5.81
CA MET A 91 1.73 11.59 5.70
C MET A 91 2.52 12.13 6.88
N ASP A 92 2.29 13.39 7.28
CA ASP A 92 2.97 14.01 8.42
C ASP A 92 2.73 13.21 9.71
N ARG A 93 1.49 12.75 9.93
CA ARG A 93 1.15 11.88 11.06
C ARG A 93 1.89 10.55 11.00
N LEU A 94 1.87 9.87 9.84
CA LEU A 94 2.51 8.56 9.69
C LEU A 94 4.03 8.62 9.86
N GLU A 95 4.68 9.71 9.43
CA GLU A 95 6.12 9.91 9.64
C GLU A 95 6.47 10.11 11.12
N ILE A 96 5.60 10.77 11.89
CA ILE A 96 5.74 10.92 13.35
C ILE A 96 5.50 9.58 14.07
N ASP A 97 4.43 8.87 13.68
CA ASP A 97 4.02 7.62 14.32
C ASP A 97 4.99 6.46 14.00
N TYR A 98 5.59 6.46 12.81
CA TYR A 98 6.43 5.37 12.28
C TYR A 98 7.78 5.87 11.75
N PRO A 99 8.66 6.45 12.59
CA PRO A 99 9.87 7.16 12.15
C PRO A 99 10.94 6.28 11.48
N ASN A 100 10.81 4.96 11.58
CA ASN A 100 11.73 4.02 10.93
C ASN A 100 11.25 3.58 9.54
N LEU A 101 9.99 3.84 9.18
CA LEU A 101 9.48 3.53 7.85
C LEU A 101 9.90 4.61 6.85
N LYS A 102 10.33 4.16 5.68
CA LYS A 102 10.65 5.04 4.55
C LYS A 102 9.38 5.28 3.74
N LEU A 103 8.58 6.27 4.15
CA LEU A 103 7.28 6.54 3.57
C LEU A 103 7.38 7.47 2.35
N VAL A 104 6.65 7.15 1.29
CA VAL A 104 6.49 8.00 0.10
C VAL A 104 5.03 7.97 -0.31
N TYR A 105 4.46 9.15 -0.59
CA TYR A 105 3.13 9.23 -1.20
C TYR A 105 3.24 9.26 -2.72
N MET A 106 2.54 8.35 -3.40
CA MET A 106 2.44 8.29 -4.85
C MET A 106 0.97 8.13 -5.26
N PRO A 107 0.24 9.25 -5.44
CA PRO A 107 -1.19 9.21 -5.75
C PRO A 107 -1.46 8.41 -7.02
N GLU A 108 -2.71 7.99 -7.17
CA GLU A 108 -3.20 7.29 -8.34
C GLU A 108 -4.36 8.06 -8.96
N PHE A 109 -4.53 7.91 -10.27
CA PHE A 109 -5.58 8.57 -11.04
C PHE A 109 -6.23 7.58 -12.03
N LEU A 110 -6.17 6.29 -11.72
CA LEU A 110 -6.78 5.24 -12.52
C LEU A 110 -8.30 5.42 -12.45
N ARG A 111 -8.97 5.15 -13.56
CA ARG A 111 -10.43 5.05 -13.58
C ARG A 111 -10.75 3.57 -13.42
N GLU A 112 -11.65 3.25 -12.50
CA GLU A 112 -12.01 1.85 -12.20
C GLU A 112 -12.41 1.05 -13.45
N LYS A 113 -13.16 1.69 -14.37
CA LYS A 113 -13.57 1.11 -15.66
C LYS A 113 -12.44 0.74 -16.63
N ASP A 114 -11.24 1.31 -16.43
CA ASP A 114 -10.08 1.12 -17.31
C ASP A 114 -8.91 0.45 -16.54
N ALA A 115 -9.17 -0.10 -15.35
CA ALA A 115 -8.15 -0.68 -14.48
C ALA A 115 -7.77 -2.15 -14.83
N GLU A 116 -8.31 -2.71 -15.92
CA GLU A 116 -8.07 -4.09 -16.37
C GLU A 116 -7.15 -4.20 -17.60
#